data_AF-A0A7J3V0I2-F1
#
_entry.id   AF-A0A7J3V0I2-F1
#
_cell.length_a   1.000
_cell.length_b   1.000
_cell.length_c   1.000
_cell.angle_alpha   90.00
_cell.angle_beta   90.00
_cell.angle_gamma   90.00
#
_symmetry.space_group_name_H-M   'P 1'
#
loop_
_entity.id
_entity.type
_entity.pdbx_description
1 polymer ?
#
loop_
_entity_poly.entity_id
_entity_poly.type
_entity_poly.pdbx_seq_one_letter_code
_entity_poly.pdbx_strand_id
1 'polypeptide(L)' 'MSLSESVDGIMSEMVALKQILRRTAPAHRLTDADKERVGKALARCEVLLKSIKEEAGVQLP' A
#
# COMPACT_ATOMS: atom_id res chain seq x y z
N MET A 1 -3.69 7.27 15.68
CA MET A 1 -4.01 6.13 14.79
C MET A 1 -3.63 4.90 15.57
N SER A 2 -4.47 3.88 15.61
CA SER A 2 -4.12 2.61 16.25
C SER A 2 -3.37 1.70 15.27
N LEU A 3 -2.68 0.71 15.83
CA LEU A 3 -2.10 -0.40 15.07
C LEU A 3 -3.12 -1.06 14.14
N SER A 4 -4.37 -1.27 14.60
CA SER A 4 -5.41 -1.89 13.77
C SER A 4 -5.83 -1.01 12.60
N GLU A 5 -6.01 0.30 12.83
CA GLU A 5 -6.32 1.27 11.76
C GLU A 5 -5.19 1.32 10.72
N SER A 6 -3.94 1.18 11.16
CA SER A 6 -2.78 1.17 10.26
C SER A 6 -2.75 -0.08 9.38
N VAL A 7 -3.06 -1.25 9.96
CA VAL A 7 -3.18 -2.51 9.23
C VAL A 7 -4.34 -2.47 8.24
N ASP A 8 -5.50 -1.97 8.66
CA ASP A 8 -6.68 -1.83 7.79
C ASP A 8 -6.39 -0.90 6.61
N GLY A 9 -5.66 0.19 6.86
CA GLY A 9 -5.18 1.09 5.82
C GLY A 9 -4.32 0.37 4.77
N ILE A 10 -3.33 -0.43 5.20
CA ILE A 10 -2.47 -1.19 4.30
C ILE A 10 -3.29 -2.18 3.47
N MET A 11 -4.21 -2.92 4.10
CA MET A 11 -5.06 -3.87 3.40
C MET A 11 -5.91 -3.19 2.32
N SER A 12 -6.47 -2.02 2.61
CA SER A 12 -7.22 -1.22 1.64
C SER A 12 -6.37 -0.82 0.44
N GLU A 13 -5.16 -0.30 0.67
CA GLU A 13 -4.23 0.08 -0.40
C GLU A 13 -3.79 -1.13 -1.24
N MET A 14 -3.52 -2.28 -0.59
CA MET A 14 -3.17 -3.53 -1.28
C MET A 14 -4.33 -4.06 -2.14
N VAL A 15 -5.58 -3.91 -1.71
CA VAL A 15 -6.76 -4.25 -2.52
C VAL A 15 -6.83 -3.36 -3.77
N ALA A 16 -6.61 -2.05 -3.62
CA ALA A 16 -6.59 -1.12 -4.75
C ALA A 16 -5.49 -1.46 -5.77
N LEU A 17 -4.28 -1.76 -5.29
CA LEU A 17 -3.17 -2.20 -6.14
C LEU A 17 -3.51 -3.50 -6.88
N LYS A 18 -4.09 -4.49 -6.19
CA LYS A 18 -4.52 -5.75 -6.80
C LYS A 18 -5.55 -5.53 -7.90
N GLN A 19 -6.46 -4.58 -7.74
CA GLN A 19 -7.44 -4.23 -8.79
C GLN A 19 -6.77 -3.62 -10.03
N ILE A 20 -5.80 -2.73 -9.85
CA ILE A 20 -5.03 -2.14 -10.96
C ILE A 20 -4.27 -3.24 -11.71
N LEU A 21 -3.60 -4.14 -10.99
CA LEU A 21 -2.83 -5.24 -11.59
C LEU A 21 -3.73 -6.23 -12.33
N ARG A 22 -4.92 -6.55 -11.78
CA ARG A 22 -5.92 -7.38 -12.47
C ARG A 22 -6.44 -6.73 -13.75
N ARG A 23 -6.76 -5.43 -13.71
CA ARG A 23 -7.24 -4.68 -14.88
C ARG A 23 -6.21 -4.63 -16.00
N THR A 24 -4.94 -4.53 -15.65
CA THR A 24 -3.85 -4.35 -16.61
C THR A 24 -3.20 -5.67 -17.04
N ALA A 25 -3.62 -6.79 -16.46
CA ALA A 25 -3.19 -8.12 -16.88
C ALA A 25 -3.60 -8.41 -18.35
N PRO A 26 -2.83 -9.24 -19.07
CA PRO A 26 -1.58 -9.89 -18.64
C PRO A 26 -0.33 -9.02 -18.84
N ALA A 27 -0.42 -7.95 -19.64
CA ALA A 27 0.74 -7.16 -20.04
C ALA A 27 1.21 -6.15 -18.98
N HIS A 28 0.41 -5.91 -17.95
CA HIS A 28 0.62 -4.95 -16.87
C HIS A 28 1.04 -3.55 -17.36
N ARG A 29 0.51 -3.13 -18.51
CA ARG A 29 0.72 -1.78 -19.05
C ARG A 29 -0.11 -0.78 -18.25
N LEU A 30 0.57 -0.04 -17.38
CA LEU A 30 -0.03 1.00 -16.54
C LEU A 30 -0.14 2.32 -17.31
N THR A 31 -1.31 2.95 -17.27
CA THR A 31 -1.45 4.36 -17.68
C THR A 31 -0.72 5.27 -16.71
N ASP A 32 -0.49 6.54 -17.06
CA ASP A 32 0.15 7.47 -16.11
C ASP A 32 -0.73 7.69 -14.86
N ALA A 33 -2.06 7.66 -15.01
CA ALA A 33 -2.98 7.68 -13.88
C ALA A 33 -2.86 6.42 -12.99
N ASP A 34 -2.64 5.24 -13.58
CA ASP A 34 -2.38 4.02 -12.82
C ASP A 34 -1.06 4.12 -12.05
N LYS A 35 0.00 4.60 -12.69
CA LYS A 35 1.32 4.78 -12.05
C LYS A 35 1.22 5.75 -10.87
N GLU A 36 0.51 6.85 -11.03
CA GLU A 36 0.28 7.83 -9.95
C GLU A 36 -0.47 7.18 -8.78
N ARG A 37 -1.53 6.42 -9.05
CA ARG A 37 -2.29 5.71 -8.02
C ARG A 37 -1.46 4.64 -7.32
N VAL A 38 -0.68 3.87 -8.08
CA VAL A 38 0.24 2.86 -7.53
C VAL A 38 1.27 3.54 -6.63
N GLY A 39 1.91 4.62 -7.09
CA GLY A 39 2.88 5.37 -6.31
C GLY A 39 2.30 5.92 -5.00
N LYS A 40 1.09 6.52 -5.05
CA LYS A 40 0.39 7.02 -3.86
C LYS A 40 0.05 5.90 -2.87
N ALA A 41 -0.46 4.76 -3.36
CA ALA A 41 -0.81 3.62 -2.52
C ALA A 41 0.43 3.03 -1.82
N LEU A 42 1.55 2.89 -2.55
CA LEU A 42 2.81 2.42 -2.00
C LEU A 42 3.38 3.38 -0.95
N ALA A 43 3.45 4.67 -1.26
CA ALA A 43 3.94 5.68 -0.30
C ALA A 43 3.08 5.70 0.98
N ARG A 44 1.76 5.53 0.86
CA ARG A 44 0.88 5.44 2.02
C ARG A 44 1.13 4.17 2.82
N CYS A 45 1.33 3.03 2.16
CA CYS A 45 1.70 1.79 2.84
C CYS A 45 3.02 1.93 3.61
N GLU A 46 4.03 2.60 3.04
CA GLU A 46 5.30 2.84 3.73
C GLU A 46 5.12 3.65 5.02
N VAL A 47 4.30 4.69 4.99
CA VAL A 47 3.96 5.49 6.19
C VAL A 47 3.26 4.62 7.23
N LEU A 48 2.26 3.84 6.84
CA LEU A 48 1.50 2.98 7.76
C LEU A 48 2.38 1.86 8.33
N LEU A 49 3.25 1.26 7.52
CA LEU A 49 4.22 0.26 7.96
C LEU A 49 5.22 0.85 8.96
N LYS A 50 5.64 2.10 8.77
CA LYS A 50 6.49 2.80 9.73
C LYS A 50 5.77 3.00 11.06
N SER A 51 4.52 3.45 11.05
CA SER A 51 3.71 3.58 12.27
C SER A 51 3.53 2.24 12.98
N ILE A 52 3.29 1.15 12.23
CA ILE A 52 3.21 -0.20 12.79
C ILE A 52 4.52 -0.60 13.49
N LYS A 53 5.68 -0.35 12.87
CA LYS A 53 6.98 -0.66 13.49
C LYS A 53 7.20 0.11 14.79
N GLU A 54 6.87 1.40 14.79
CA GLU A 54 6.99 2.28 15.96
C GLU A 54 6.06 1.83 17.10
N GLU A 55 4.78 1.55 16.80
CA GLU A 55 3.80 1.12 17.81
C GLU A 55 4.03 -0.31 18.32
N ALA A 56 4.47 -1.23 17.46
CA ALA A 56 4.74 -2.61 17.83
C ALA A 56 6.09 -2.80 18.53
N GLY A 57 6.93 -1.76 18.61
CA GLY A 57 8.30 -1.86 19.15
C GLY A 57 9.22 -2.75 18.31
N VAL A 58 8.88 -2.98 17.04
CA VAL A 58 9.64 -3.85 16.14
C VAL A 58 10.67 -2.99 15.41
N GLN A 59 11.91 -3.02 15.88
CA GLN A 59 13.07 -2.62 15.07
C GLN A 59 13.44 -3.79 14.17
N LEU A 60 13.14 -3.65 12.86
CA LEU A 60 13.78 -4.50 11.87
C LEU A 60 15.27 -4.09 11.77
N PRO A 61 16.21 -5.05 11.71
CA PRO A 61 17.63 -4.77 11.52
C PRO A 61 17.92 -4.03 10.21
#